data_AF-E4S978-F1
#
_entry.id   AF-E4S978-F1
#
_cell.length_a   1.000
_cell.length_b   1.000
_cell.length_c   1.000
_cell.angle_alpha   90.00
_cell.angle_beta   90.00
_cell.angle_gamma   90.00
#
_symmetry.space_group_name_H-M   'P 1'
#
loop_
_entity.id
_entity.type
_entity.pdbx_description
1 polymer ?
#
loop_
_entity_poly.entity_id
_entity_poly.type
_entity_poly.pdbx_seq_one_letter_code
_entity_poly.pdbx_strand_id
1 'polypeptide(L)'
;MLANRYRFYFSRDLPVAFISHLDMTRLFERLFRRLDVKLKFTQGFNPHPKIVFILPMPVGLCSKEEIFEVECEQELESSIIENLNKILPEGLKMLKVELATDKIQVSDMYYQCFVEAEEEFCKYFDEFMKKSPAIKKEKEGKVTVKKIYDFLLSYECEKVDGNIKISFHINVVNGSYIKPEDILREFCQEYNIECRIVKVERVKVNYKRVI
;
A
#
# COMPACT_ATOMS: atom_id res chain seq x y z
N MET A 1 7.64 31.48 9.43
CA MET A 1 7.99 30.73 8.20
C MET A 1 6.79 29.91 7.77
N LEU A 2 6.32 30.13 6.53
CA LEU A 2 5.24 29.34 5.92
C LEU A 2 5.64 27.86 5.91
N ALA A 3 4.73 26.98 6.32
CA ALA A 3 4.94 25.54 6.22
C ALA A 3 4.68 25.13 4.78
N ASN A 4 5.67 24.57 4.09
CA ASN A 4 5.43 23.91 2.82
C ASN A 4 5.23 22.43 3.07
N ARG A 5 4.09 21.91 2.65
CA ARG A 5 3.82 20.48 2.68
C ARG A 5 4.14 19.90 1.31
N TYR A 6 4.94 18.85 1.27
CA TYR A 6 5.33 18.17 0.05
C TYR A 6 4.77 16.75 0.04
N ARG A 7 4.25 16.32 -1.10
CA ARG A 7 3.76 14.96 -1.33
C ARG A 7 4.77 14.22 -2.18
N PHE A 8 5.34 13.18 -1.60
CA PHE A 8 6.32 12.31 -2.22
C PHE A 8 5.68 11.00 -2.63
N TYR A 9 6.23 10.44 -3.70
CA TYR A 9 5.82 9.16 -4.25
C TYR A 9 7.05 8.28 -4.35
N PHE A 10 6.93 7.05 -3.90
CA PHE A 10 8.02 6.09 -3.91
C PHE A 10 7.53 4.70 -4.25
N SER A 11 8.43 3.85 -4.75
CA SER A 11 8.19 2.41 -4.91
C SER A 11 8.99 1.63 -3.87
N ARG A 12 8.46 0.46 -3.53
CA ARG A 12 9.00 -0.46 -2.53
C ARG A 12 8.93 -1.88 -3.07
N ASP A 13 10.10 -2.45 -3.38
CA ASP A 13 10.25 -3.82 -3.86
C ASP A 13 10.63 -4.78 -2.72
N LEU A 14 10.85 -6.05 -3.05
CA LEU A 14 10.95 -7.15 -2.09
C LEU A 14 12.02 -6.99 -1.00
N PRO A 15 13.25 -6.48 -1.27
CA PRO A 15 14.30 -6.34 -0.24
C PRO A 15 13.88 -5.50 0.97
N VAL A 16 12.98 -4.55 0.76
CA VAL A 16 12.50 -3.59 1.77
C VAL A 16 11.04 -3.81 2.14
N ALA A 17 10.38 -4.83 1.56
CA ALA A 17 9.00 -5.17 1.86
C ALA A 17 8.80 -5.59 3.33
N PHE A 18 9.85 -6.06 4.00
CA PHE A 18 9.83 -6.48 5.40
C PHE A 18 10.09 -5.36 6.41
N ILE A 19 10.30 -4.12 5.93
CA ILE A 19 10.45 -2.96 6.81
C ILE A 19 9.08 -2.53 7.34
N SER A 20 8.97 -2.40 8.66
CA SER A 20 7.73 -1.97 9.32
C SER A 20 7.39 -0.52 8.96
N HIS A 21 6.12 -0.12 9.11
CA HIS A 21 5.71 1.27 8.91
C HIS A 21 6.51 2.25 9.78
N LEU A 22 6.78 1.89 11.05
CA LEU A 22 7.56 2.73 11.97
C LEU A 22 9.01 2.90 11.49
N ASP A 23 9.61 1.82 11.00
CA ASP A 23 10.99 1.86 10.50
C ASP A 23 11.10 2.60 9.16
N MET A 24 10.06 2.54 8.32
CA MET A 24 9.95 3.39 7.13
C MET A 24 9.89 4.88 7.50
N THR A 25 9.09 5.26 8.49
CA THR A 25 9.05 6.66 8.97
C THR A 25 10.41 7.12 9.48
N ARG A 26 11.09 6.30 10.29
CA ARG A 26 12.45 6.59 10.81
C ARG A 26 13.49 6.67 9.69
N LEU A 27 13.36 5.83 8.66
CA LEU A 27 14.23 5.85 7.50
C LEU A 27 14.11 7.22 6.80
N PHE A 28 12.90 7.64 6.45
CA PHE A 28 12.69 8.92 5.76
C PHE A 28 13.13 10.12 6.61
N GLU A 29 12.88 10.11 7.92
CA GLU A 29 13.43 11.12 8.83
C GLU A 29 14.96 11.22 8.72
N ARG A 30 15.66 10.08 8.77
CA ARG A 30 17.14 10.03 8.64
C ARG A 30 17.62 10.48 7.27
N LEU A 31 16.91 10.13 6.20
CA LEU A 31 17.23 10.54 4.83
C LEU A 31 17.11 12.05 4.67
N PHE A 32 16.00 12.64 5.13
CA PHE A 32 15.80 14.09 5.10
C PHE A 32 16.85 14.83 5.92
N ARG A 33 17.18 14.32 7.12
CA ARG A 33 18.25 14.89 7.94
C ARG A 33 19.63 14.80 7.26
N ARG A 34 19.92 13.73 6.51
CA ARG A 34 21.18 13.57 5.76
C ARG A 34 21.30 14.55 4.59
N LEU A 35 20.18 15.05 4.09
CA LEU A 35 20.12 16.04 3.02
C LEU A 35 19.88 17.46 3.54
N ASP A 36 20.08 17.71 4.84
CA ASP A 36 19.85 19.00 5.51
C ASP A 36 18.45 19.59 5.26
N VAL A 37 17.45 18.70 5.09
CA VAL A 37 16.05 19.11 4.97
C VAL A 37 15.48 19.40 6.36
N LYS A 38 15.12 20.67 6.60
CA LYS A 38 14.47 21.11 7.85
C LYS A 38 13.01 20.72 7.88
N LEU A 39 12.74 19.58 8.52
CA LEU A 39 11.39 19.07 8.76
C LEU A 39 10.68 19.87 9.85
N LYS A 40 9.37 20.03 9.72
CA LYS A 40 8.52 20.47 10.84
C LYS A 40 8.22 19.32 11.77
N PHE A 41 8.09 19.67 13.04
CA PHE A 41 7.79 18.73 14.11
C PHE A 41 6.42 19.02 14.73
N THR A 42 5.82 17.99 15.32
CA THR A 42 4.65 18.13 16.19
C THR A 42 4.99 18.97 17.43
N GLN A 43 3.97 19.58 18.04
CA GLN A 43 4.12 20.31 19.29
C GLN A 43 3.92 19.38 20.49
N GLY A 44 4.59 19.65 21.61
CA GLY A 44 4.44 18.91 22.87
C GLY A 44 5.74 18.27 23.38
N PHE A 45 5.61 17.36 24.35
CA PHE A 45 6.74 16.79 25.10
C PHE A 45 7.60 15.79 24.31
N ASN A 46 7.07 15.22 23.23
CA ASN A 46 7.80 14.32 22.32
C ASN A 46 7.55 14.75 20.87
N PRO A 47 8.29 15.76 20.37
CA PRO A 47 8.14 16.24 19.00
C PRO A 47 8.59 15.16 18.01
N HIS A 48 7.73 14.84 17.06
CA HIS A 48 8.03 13.92 15.96
C HIS A 48 7.91 14.65 14.62
N PRO A 49 8.70 14.27 13.60
CA PRO A 49 8.56 14.82 12.27
C PRO A 49 7.13 14.66 11.77
N LYS A 50 6.60 15.70 11.14
CA LYS A 50 5.28 15.66 10.50
C LYS A 50 5.38 14.95 9.15
N ILE A 51 5.51 13.63 9.21
CA ILE A 51 5.47 12.72 8.06
C ILE A 51 4.19 11.88 8.15
N VAL A 52 3.38 11.88 7.11
CA VAL A 52 2.11 11.14 7.04
C VAL A 52 2.10 10.25 5.82
N PHE A 53 2.05 8.94 6.01
CA PHE A 53 1.90 7.99 4.90
C PHE A 53 0.43 7.82 4.55
N ILE A 54 0.14 7.87 3.26
CA ILE A 54 -1.19 7.63 2.72
C ILE A 54 -1.30 6.14 2.42
N LEU A 55 -2.20 5.48 3.14
CA LEU A 55 -2.48 4.06 2.99
C LEU A 55 -1.20 3.18 3.11
N PRO A 56 -0.54 3.22 4.28
CA PRO A 56 0.73 2.54 4.50
C PRO A 56 0.61 1.04 4.21
N MET A 57 1.62 0.50 3.53
CA MET A 57 1.62 -0.89 3.12
C MET A 57 2.03 -1.83 4.27
N PRO A 58 1.32 -2.96 4.49
CA PRO A 58 1.75 -4.02 5.41
C PRO A 58 3.15 -4.56 5.11
N VAL A 59 3.77 -5.20 6.11
CA VAL A 59 5.02 -5.94 5.91
C VAL A 59 4.82 -7.13 4.97
N GLY A 60 5.83 -7.45 4.19
CA GLY A 60 5.83 -8.55 3.20
C GLY A 60 5.22 -8.20 1.84
N LEU A 61 4.71 -6.98 1.65
CA LEU A 61 4.06 -6.53 0.41
C LEU A 61 4.95 -5.57 -0.38
N CYS A 62 4.94 -5.68 -1.71
CA CYS A 62 5.56 -4.73 -2.62
C CYS A 62 4.56 -3.65 -3.05
N SER A 63 5.07 -2.51 -3.51
CA SER A 63 4.25 -1.43 -4.04
C SER A 63 4.99 -0.68 -5.14
N LYS A 64 4.35 -0.49 -6.29
CA LYS A 64 4.90 0.33 -7.37
C LYS A 64 4.71 1.82 -7.14
N GLU A 65 3.75 2.21 -6.31
CA GLU A 65 3.54 3.59 -5.90
C GLU A 65 2.94 3.63 -4.48
N GLU A 66 3.68 4.26 -3.56
CA GLU A 66 3.25 4.65 -2.23
C GLU A 66 3.39 6.17 -2.11
N ILE A 67 2.58 6.76 -1.24
CA ILE A 67 2.49 8.20 -1.11
C ILE A 67 2.72 8.57 0.36
N PHE A 68 3.54 9.57 0.61
CA PHE A 68 3.62 10.21 1.91
C PHE A 68 3.68 11.73 1.76
N GLU A 69 3.22 12.43 2.78
CA GLU A 69 3.31 13.88 2.90
C GLU A 69 4.27 14.25 4.02
N VAL A 70 5.05 15.32 3.81
CA VAL A 70 5.97 15.86 4.80
C VAL A 70 5.86 17.38 4.87
N GLU A 71 5.83 17.93 6.07
CA GLU A 71 5.92 19.39 6.27
C GLU A 71 7.37 19.82 6.48
N CYS A 72 7.81 20.83 5.72
CA CYS A 72 9.15 21.41 5.78
C CYS A 72 9.10 22.91 6.17
N GLU A 73 10.18 23.39 6.76
CA GLU A 73 10.40 24.81 7.08
C GLU A 73 11.00 25.61 5.92
N GLN A 74 11.48 24.90 4.91
CA GLN A 74 12.15 25.46 3.74
C GLN A 74 11.55 24.91 2.44
N GLU A 75 11.81 25.62 1.34
CA GLU A 75 11.55 25.08 0.01
C GLU A 75 12.55 23.96 -0.30
N LEU A 76 12.05 22.91 -0.96
CA LEU A 76 12.90 21.83 -1.44
C LEU A 76 13.48 22.19 -2.81
N GLU A 77 14.78 21.90 -2.97
CA GLU A 77 15.43 22.00 -4.26
C GLU A 77 14.83 21.00 -5.27
N SER A 78 14.85 21.35 -6.55
CA SER A 78 14.44 20.45 -7.64
C SER A 78 15.26 19.16 -7.69
N SER A 79 16.48 19.18 -7.16
CA SER A 79 17.42 18.06 -7.06
C SER A 79 17.02 17.00 -6.01
N ILE A 80 16.00 17.25 -5.18
CA ILE A 80 15.70 16.43 -4.00
C ILE A 80 15.44 14.95 -4.32
N ILE A 81 14.75 14.65 -5.43
CA ILE A 81 14.46 13.27 -5.85
C ILE A 81 15.75 12.54 -6.25
N GLU A 82 16.61 13.20 -7.02
CA GLU A 82 17.90 12.62 -7.42
C GLU A 82 18.80 12.39 -6.21
N ASN A 83 18.85 13.35 -5.29
CA ASN A 83 19.66 13.25 -4.08
C ASN A 83 19.17 12.15 -3.14
N LEU A 84 17.85 11.99 -2.97
CA LEU A 84 17.27 10.87 -2.22
C LEU A 84 17.62 9.53 -2.88
N ASN A 85 17.44 9.41 -4.20
CA ASN A 85 17.74 8.16 -4.91
C ASN A 85 19.23 7.75 -4.85
N LYS A 86 20.17 8.68 -4.63
CA LYS A 86 21.59 8.36 -4.41
C LYS A 86 21.88 7.68 -3.06
N ILE A 87 20.99 7.83 -2.07
CA ILE A 87 21.22 7.39 -0.68
C ILE A 87 20.16 6.41 -0.18
N LEU A 88 19.14 6.10 -0.98
CA LEU A 88 18.13 5.11 -0.65
C LEU A 88 18.74 3.70 -0.63
N PRO A 89 18.26 2.82 0.28
CA PRO A 89 18.62 1.41 0.22
C PRO A 89 18.02 0.74 -1.02
N GLU A 90 18.63 -0.38 -1.42
CA GLU A 90 18.13 -1.21 -2.51
C GLU A 90 16.65 -1.59 -2.29
N GLY A 91 15.86 -1.53 -3.36
CA GLY A 91 14.43 -1.82 -3.34
C GLY A 91 13.54 -0.63 -2.96
N LEU A 92 14.10 0.53 -2.57
CA LEU A 92 13.35 1.79 -2.53
C LEU A 92 13.75 2.69 -3.69
N LYS A 93 12.77 3.40 -4.24
CA LYS A 93 13.01 4.43 -5.26
C LYS A 93 12.02 5.56 -5.14
N MET A 94 12.51 6.79 -5.04
CA MET A 94 11.69 8.00 -5.18
C MET A 94 11.30 8.20 -6.63
N LEU A 95 10.01 8.46 -6.85
CA LEU A 95 9.40 8.58 -8.17
C LEU A 95 9.16 10.04 -8.55
N LYS A 96 8.52 10.80 -7.66
CA LYS A 96 8.19 12.22 -7.87
C LYS A 96 7.90 12.91 -6.54
N VAL A 97 7.91 14.24 -6.56
CA VAL A 97 7.49 15.11 -5.47
C VAL A 97 6.63 16.24 -6.03
N GLU A 98 5.60 16.65 -5.29
CA GLU A 98 4.81 17.84 -5.59
C GLU A 98 4.53 18.65 -4.33
N LEU A 99 4.20 19.94 -4.49
CA LEU A 99 3.66 20.74 -3.39
C LEU A 99 2.22 20.28 -3.10
N ALA A 100 1.94 19.99 -1.83
CA ALA A 100 0.66 19.47 -1.36
C ALA A 100 -0.20 20.59 -0.76
N THR A 101 -0.90 21.33 -1.62
CA THR A 101 -1.84 22.39 -1.23
C THR A 101 -3.24 21.88 -0.90
N ASP A 102 -3.52 20.61 -1.21
CA ASP A 102 -4.79 19.93 -1.04
C ASP A 102 -4.67 18.72 -0.11
N LYS A 103 -5.79 18.11 0.25
CA LYS A 103 -5.81 16.75 0.80
C LYS A 103 -6.07 15.76 -0.32
N ILE A 104 -5.62 14.52 -0.14
CA ILE A 104 -6.00 13.42 -1.02
C ILE A 104 -6.76 12.35 -0.27
N GLN A 105 -7.75 11.79 -0.95
CA GLN A 105 -8.53 10.66 -0.46
C GLN A 105 -8.43 9.54 -1.48
N VAL A 106 -7.89 8.39 -1.06
CA VAL A 106 -7.78 7.20 -1.91
C VAL A 106 -9.18 6.75 -2.34
N SER A 107 -9.36 6.54 -3.64
CA SER A 107 -10.61 6.05 -4.22
C SER A 107 -10.56 4.55 -4.45
N ASP A 108 -9.48 4.04 -5.03
CA ASP A 108 -9.35 2.65 -5.45
C ASP A 108 -7.89 2.28 -5.70
N MET A 109 -7.62 0.99 -5.81
CA MET A 109 -6.29 0.42 -5.94
C MET A 109 -6.28 -0.79 -6.85
N TYR A 110 -5.14 -1.02 -7.48
CA TYR A 110 -4.87 -2.24 -8.22
C TYR A 110 -3.83 -3.08 -7.49
N TYR A 111 -4.10 -4.36 -7.34
CA TYR A 111 -3.18 -5.34 -6.78
C TYR A 111 -2.96 -6.50 -7.75
N GLN A 112 -1.77 -7.08 -7.66
CA GLN A 112 -1.43 -8.36 -8.28
C GLN A 112 -0.90 -9.31 -7.21
N CYS A 113 -1.50 -10.48 -7.14
CA CYS A 113 -1.08 -11.57 -6.28
C CYS A 113 -0.52 -12.69 -7.15
N PHE A 114 0.65 -13.19 -6.79
CA PHE A 114 1.27 -14.35 -7.40
C PHE A 114 1.23 -15.48 -6.39
N VAL A 115 0.61 -16.60 -6.76
CA VAL A 115 0.41 -17.75 -5.88
C VAL A 115 0.87 -19.04 -6.55
N GLU A 116 1.51 -19.90 -5.76
CA GLU A 116 1.76 -21.30 -6.07
C GLU A 116 0.55 -22.09 -5.60
N ALA A 117 -0.16 -22.76 -6.52
CA ALA A 117 -1.34 -23.56 -6.22
C ALA A 117 -1.62 -24.59 -7.34
N GLU A 118 -2.60 -25.46 -7.10
CA GLU A 118 -3.01 -26.51 -8.02
C GLU A 118 -3.67 -25.99 -9.31
N GLU A 119 -3.74 -26.83 -10.34
CA GLU A 119 -4.17 -26.44 -11.69
C GLU A 119 -5.62 -25.94 -11.76
N GLU A 120 -6.52 -26.49 -10.94
CA GLU A 120 -7.94 -26.09 -10.92
C GLU A 120 -8.23 -24.84 -10.08
N PHE A 121 -7.22 -24.22 -9.46
CA PHE A 121 -7.41 -23.10 -8.54
C PHE A 121 -8.22 -21.94 -9.16
N CYS A 122 -7.94 -21.52 -10.41
CA CYS A 122 -8.69 -20.39 -10.99
C CYS A 122 -10.16 -20.74 -11.24
N LYS A 123 -10.46 -21.99 -11.64
CA LYS A 123 -11.83 -22.48 -11.79
C LYS A 123 -12.58 -22.39 -10.46
N TYR A 124 -11.99 -22.90 -9.38
CA TYR A 124 -12.61 -22.84 -8.05
C TYR A 124 -12.68 -21.41 -7.51
N PHE A 125 -11.70 -20.57 -7.81
CA PHE A 125 -11.72 -19.16 -7.44
C PHE A 125 -12.89 -18.42 -8.10
N ASP A 126 -13.15 -18.67 -9.39
CA ASP A 126 -14.30 -18.10 -10.09
C ASP A 126 -15.63 -18.60 -9.51
N GLU A 127 -15.73 -19.88 -9.14
CA GLU A 127 -16.90 -20.44 -8.45
C GLU A 127 -17.12 -19.81 -7.08
N PHE A 128 -16.06 -19.59 -6.30
CA PHE A 128 -16.09 -18.87 -5.02
C PHE A 128 -16.64 -17.45 -5.23
N MET A 129 -16.09 -16.70 -6.17
CA MET A 129 -16.50 -15.34 -6.44
C MET A 129 -17.95 -15.24 -6.92
N LYS A 130 -18.46 -16.21 -7.69
CA LYS A 130 -19.88 -16.26 -8.10
C LYS A 130 -20.85 -16.38 -6.93
N LYS A 131 -20.45 -16.97 -5.80
CA LYS A 131 -21.28 -17.09 -4.59
C LYS A 131 -21.44 -15.76 -3.82
N SER A 132 -20.82 -14.66 -4.27
CA SER A 132 -20.80 -13.38 -3.56
C SER A 132 -20.31 -13.49 -2.11
N PRO A 133 -19.05 -13.95 -1.93
CA PRO A 133 -18.52 -14.28 -0.61
C PRO A 133 -18.34 -13.04 0.27
N ALA A 134 -18.21 -13.29 1.57
CA ALA A 134 -18.00 -12.26 2.58
C ALA A 134 -16.91 -12.67 3.55
N ILE A 135 -16.04 -11.72 3.89
CA ILE A 135 -14.96 -11.94 4.85
C ILE A 135 -15.48 -11.65 6.24
N LYS A 136 -15.31 -12.62 7.15
CA LYS A 136 -15.65 -12.50 8.57
C LYS A 136 -14.37 -12.34 9.38
N LYS A 137 -14.30 -11.28 10.19
CA LYS A 137 -13.21 -11.06 11.14
C LYS A 137 -13.76 -10.88 12.53
N GLU A 138 -13.21 -11.62 13.48
CA GLU A 138 -13.49 -11.45 14.90
C GLU A 138 -12.28 -10.81 15.59
N LYS A 139 -12.52 -9.76 16.36
CA LYS A 139 -11.51 -9.13 17.21
C LYS A 139 -12.16 -8.65 18.50
N GLU A 140 -11.61 -9.06 19.65
CA GLU A 140 -12.10 -8.64 20.97
C GLU A 140 -13.61 -8.87 21.14
N GLY A 141 -14.12 -10.01 20.67
CA GLY A 141 -15.55 -10.37 20.71
C GLY A 141 -16.44 -9.62 19.71
N LYS A 142 -15.90 -8.69 18.93
CA LYS A 142 -16.63 -7.99 17.86
C LYS A 142 -16.41 -8.69 16.52
N VAL A 143 -17.50 -9.16 15.94
CA VAL A 143 -17.51 -9.73 14.58
C VAL A 143 -17.81 -8.64 13.56
N THR A 144 -16.96 -8.53 12.54
CA THR A 144 -17.18 -7.65 11.38
C THR A 144 -17.33 -8.52 10.13
N VAL A 145 -18.36 -8.24 9.34
CA VAL A 145 -18.61 -8.92 8.07
C VAL A 145 -18.49 -7.91 6.94
N LYS A 146 -17.68 -8.22 5.93
CA LYS A 146 -17.54 -7.39 4.72
C LYS A 146 -17.84 -8.23 3.49
N LYS A 147 -18.88 -7.89 2.73
CA LYS A 147 -19.14 -8.53 1.43
C LYS A 147 -18.04 -8.12 0.46
N ILE A 148 -17.48 -9.08 -0.27
CA ILE A 148 -16.32 -8.79 -1.14
C ILE A 148 -16.69 -7.79 -2.23
N TYR A 149 -17.86 -7.92 -2.87
CA TYR A 149 -18.30 -7.03 -3.94
C TYR A 149 -18.61 -5.58 -3.50
N ASP A 150 -18.78 -5.30 -2.21
CA ASP A 150 -18.89 -3.92 -1.72
C ASP A 150 -17.54 -3.17 -1.89
N PHE A 151 -16.43 -3.91 -1.93
CA PHE A 151 -15.06 -3.39 -2.01
C PHE A 151 -14.31 -3.83 -3.27
N LEU A 152 -14.90 -4.64 -4.14
CA LEU A 152 -14.22 -5.19 -5.31
C LEU A 152 -14.93 -4.75 -6.59
N LEU A 153 -14.22 -4.00 -7.44
CA LEU A 153 -14.73 -3.49 -8.71
C LEU A 153 -14.55 -4.53 -9.83
N SER A 154 -13.41 -5.21 -9.85
CA SER A 154 -13.15 -6.32 -10.76
C SER A 154 -12.03 -7.22 -10.23
N TYR A 155 -11.98 -8.44 -10.75
CA TYR A 155 -10.85 -9.34 -10.57
C TYR A 155 -10.60 -10.15 -11.85
N GLU A 156 -9.41 -10.72 -11.95
CA GLU A 156 -9.02 -11.65 -13.00
C GLU A 156 -8.07 -12.70 -12.40
N CYS A 157 -8.32 -13.99 -12.64
CA CYS A 157 -7.45 -15.10 -12.26
C CYS A 157 -6.93 -15.78 -13.52
N GLU A 158 -5.61 -15.85 -13.68
CA GLU A 158 -4.99 -16.51 -14.83
C GLU A 158 -3.74 -17.29 -14.43
N LYS A 159 -3.45 -18.34 -15.21
CA LYS A 159 -2.23 -19.14 -15.08
C LYS A 159 -1.11 -18.44 -15.84
N VAL A 160 0.02 -18.18 -15.17
CA VAL A 160 1.20 -17.51 -15.74
C VAL A 160 2.44 -18.27 -15.32
N ASP A 161 3.20 -18.80 -16.29
CA ASP A 161 4.49 -19.47 -16.07
C ASP A 161 4.46 -20.57 -14.98
N GLY A 162 3.39 -21.36 -14.93
CA GLY A 162 3.21 -22.43 -13.92
C GLY A 162 2.75 -21.94 -12.54
N ASN A 163 2.65 -20.63 -12.33
CA ASN A 163 2.02 -20.01 -11.17
C ASN A 163 0.64 -19.46 -11.54
N ILE A 164 -0.04 -18.90 -10.55
CA ILE A 164 -1.31 -18.23 -10.72
C ILE A 164 -1.15 -16.76 -10.37
N LYS A 165 -1.62 -15.91 -11.27
CA LYS A 165 -1.68 -14.47 -11.07
C LYS A 165 -3.14 -14.06 -10.90
N ILE A 166 -3.39 -13.28 -9.85
CA ILE A 166 -4.72 -12.78 -9.52
C ILE A 166 -4.62 -11.26 -9.46
N SER A 167 -5.32 -10.59 -10.38
CA SER A 167 -5.42 -9.14 -10.42
C SER A 167 -6.69 -8.71 -9.70
N PHE A 168 -6.60 -7.73 -8.81
CA PHE A 168 -7.74 -7.17 -8.10
C PHE A 168 -7.82 -5.66 -8.33
N HIS A 169 -9.01 -5.16 -8.67
CA HIS A 169 -9.34 -3.74 -8.60
C HIS A 169 -10.23 -3.49 -7.38
N ILE A 170 -9.63 -2.94 -6.33
CA ILE A 170 -10.25 -2.78 -5.01
C ILE A 170 -10.71 -1.34 -4.83
N ASN A 171 -11.99 -1.17 -4.49
CA ASN A 171 -12.59 0.09 -4.09
C ASN A 171 -12.30 0.39 -2.60
N VAL A 172 -12.13 1.69 -2.30
CA VAL A 172 -12.08 2.18 -0.91
C VAL A 172 -13.43 2.78 -0.55
N VAL A 173 -14.12 2.15 0.40
CA VAL A 173 -15.42 2.59 0.90
C VAL A 173 -15.27 3.14 2.30
N ASN A 174 -15.58 4.43 2.50
CA ASN A 174 -15.48 5.12 3.78
C ASN A 174 -14.11 4.95 4.47
N GLY A 175 -13.02 5.01 3.68
CA GLY A 175 -11.65 4.81 4.17
C GLY A 175 -11.28 3.36 4.49
N SER A 176 -12.20 2.41 4.29
CA SER A 176 -11.98 0.98 4.47
C SER A 176 -11.84 0.27 3.13
N TYR A 177 -11.05 -0.80 3.10
CA TYR A 177 -10.91 -1.71 1.96
C TYR A 177 -10.79 -3.15 2.45
N ILE A 178 -10.79 -4.10 1.50
CA ILE A 178 -10.47 -5.51 1.73
C ILE A 178 -9.08 -5.77 1.15
N LYS A 179 -8.23 -6.49 1.89
CA LYS A 179 -6.91 -6.88 1.39
C LYS A 179 -7.03 -8.09 0.48
N PRO A 180 -6.27 -8.18 -0.63
CA PRO A 180 -6.22 -9.37 -1.46
C PRO A 180 -5.94 -10.65 -0.64
N GLU A 181 -5.02 -10.59 0.33
CA GLU A 181 -4.68 -11.75 1.16
C GLU A 181 -5.86 -12.26 2.00
N ASP A 182 -6.80 -11.38 2.37
CA ASP A 182 -7.99 -11.80 3.11
C ASP A 182 -9.01 -12.51 2.20
N ILE A 183 -9.12 -12.08 0.93
CA ILE A 183 -9.96 -12.76 -0.08
C ILE A 183 -9.40 -14.16 -0.34
N LEU A 184 -8.08 -14.26 -0.56
CA LEU A 184 -7.41 -15.54 -0.81
C LEU A 184 -7.52 -16.47 0.38
N ARG A 185 -7.37 -15.96 1.61
CA ARG A 185 -7.52 -16.77 2.82
C ARG A 185 -8.93 -17.36 2.95
N GLU A 186 -9.97 -16.54 2.75
CA GLU A 186 -11.36 -17.01 2.83
C GLU A 186 -11.63 -18.08 1.75
N PHE A 187 -11.17 -17.84 0.53
CA PHE A 187 -11.27 -18.81 -0.57
C PHE A 187 -10.60 -20.15 -0.24
N CYS A 188 -9.31 -20.11 0.12
CA CYS A 188 -8.54 -21.32 0.41
C CYS A 188 -9.15 -22.10 1.60
N GLN A 189 -9.75 -21.41 2.57
CA GLN A 189 -10.49 -22.03 3.68
C GLN A 189 -11.81 -22.68 3.25
N GLU A 190 -12.66 -21.99 2.46
CA GLU A 190 -13.96 -22.52 2.03
C GLU A 190 -13.82 -23.75 1.13
N TYR A 191 -12.85 -23.73 0.21
CA TYR A 191 -12.66 -24.79 -0.78
C TYR A 191 -11.63 -25.84 -0.35
N ASN A 192 -11.00 -25.68 0.82
CA ASN A 192 -9.92 -26.55 1.31
C ASN A 192 -8.78 -26.71 0.29
N ILE A 193 -8.36 -25.58 -0.30
CA ILE A 193 -7.29 -25.52 -1.30
C ILE A 193 -6.01 -25.03 -0.64
N GLU A 194 -4.91 -25.76 -0.80
CA GLU A 194 -3.60 -25.27 -0.39
C GLU A 194 -3.09 -24.23 -1.40
N CYS A 195 -2.68 -23.08 -0.87
CA CYS A 195 -2.22 -21.96 -1.66
C CYS A 195 -1.06 -21.26 -0.96
N ARG A 196 0.07 -21.10 -1.66
CA ARG A 196 1.22 -20.35 -1.14
C ARG A 196 1.33 -19.02 -1.87
N ILE A 197 1.14 -17.93 -1.14
CA ILE A 197 1.33 -16.58 -1.66
C ILE A 197 2.83 -16.31 -1.81
N VAL A 198 3.28 -16.15 -3.06
CA VAL A 198 4.68 -15.85 -3.40
C VAL A 198 4.95 -14.35 -3.32
N LYS A 199 4.04 -13.55 -3.86
CA LYS A 199 4.17 -12.08 -3.89
C LYS A 199 2.80 -11.43 -3.93
N VAL A 200 2.68 -10.32 -3.21
CA VAL A 200 1.55 -9.39 -3.35
C VAL A 200 2.12 -8.01 -3.62
N GLU A 201 1.65 -7.39 -4.70
CA GLU A 201 2.13 -6.09 -5.16
C GLU A 201 0.96 -5.15 -5.41
N ARG A 202 0.97 -3.98 -4.76
CA ARG A 202 0.07 -2.88 -5.13
C ARG A 202 0.67 -2.14 -6.32
N VAL A 203 0.06 -2.33 -7.48
CA VAL A 203 0.56 -1.78 -8.74
C VAL A 203 0.14 -0.32 -8.95
N LYS A 204 -0.99 0.11 -8.35
CA LYS A 204 -1.48 1.49 -8.49
C LYS A 204 -2.38 1.91 -7.35
N VAL A 205 -2.34 3.21 -7.01
CA VAL A 205 -3.26 3.87 -6.09
C VAL A 205 -3.90 5.05 -6.81
N ASN A 206 -5.22 5.04 -6.93
CA ASN A 206 -5.98 6.18 -7.42
C ASN A 206 -6.55 6.96 -6.24
N TYR A 207 -6.60 8.28 -6.37
CA TYR A 207 -7.11 9.16 -5.32
C TYR A 207 -7.76 10.41 -5.92
N LYS A 208 -8.65 11.02 -5.13
CA LYS A 208 -9.27 12.31 -5.42
C LYS A 208 -8.59 13.39 -4.60
N ARG A 209 -8.41 14.58 -5.19
CA ARG A 209 -7.95 15.79 -4.49
C ARG A 209 -9.16 16.49 -3.88
N VAL A 210 -9.05 16.89 -2.63
CA VAL A 210 -10.11 17.54 -1.84
C VAL A 210 -9.49 18.79 -1.20
N ILE A 211 -10.16 19.93 -1.35
CA ILE A 211 -9.73 21.21 -0.76
C ILE A 211 -10.08 21.22 0.73
#